data_AF-A0A4Y7PY63-F1
#
_entry.id   AF-A0A4Y7PY63-F1
#
_cell.length_a   1.000
_cell.length_b   1.000
_cell.length_c   1.000
_cell.angle_alpha   90.00
_cell.angle_beta   90.00
_cell.angle_gamma   90.00
#
_symmetry.space_group_name_H-M   'P 1'
#
loop_
_entity.id
_entity.type
_entity.pdbx_description
1 polymer ?
#
loop_
_entity_poly.entity_id
_entity_poly.type
_entity_poly.pdbx_seq_one_letter_code
_entity_poly.pdbx_strand_id
1 'polypeptide(L)'
;MNTSAHILEGGGGDGYSPIQQLPPELLCDIFHHCISHPTRRSGFFRLPYPSVTEAPLKLGRVCRSWRQLVLSTPTLWSRLSLGAGRSRK
;
A
#
# COMPACT_ATOMS: atom_id res chain seq x y z
N MET A 1 -15.82 -10.32 26.52
CA MET A 1 -14.76 -10.99 27.31
C MET A 1 -13.55 -10.09 27.27
N ASN A 2 -13.16 -9.55 28.42
CA ASN A 2 -11.99 -8.69 28.54
C ASN A 2 -10.73 -9.53 28.26
N THR A 3 -9.71 -8.91 27.69
CA THR A 3 -8.35 -9.37 27.93
C THR A 3 -7.51 -8.15 28.20
N SER A 4 -7.50 -7.76 29.47
CA SER A 4 -6.44 -6.93 30.03
C SER A 4 -5.12 -7.69 29.92
N ALA A 5 -4.14 -7.11 29.22
CA ALA A 5 -2.74 -7.45 29.37
C ALA A 5 -2.00 -6.15 29.70
N HIS A 6 -1.92 -5.87 30.99
CA HIS A 6 -0.92 -4.98 31.56
C HIS A 6 0.41 -5.75 31.51
N ILE A 7 1.38 -5.28 30.71
CA ILE A 7 2.80 -5.63 30.88
C ILE A 7 3.59 -4.32 30.84
N LEU A 8 4.23 -4.03 31.98
CA LEU A 8 5.19 -2.96 32.19
C LEU A 8 6.60 -3.40 31.77
N GLU A 9 7.45 -2.40 31.54
CA GLU A 9 8.93 -2.41 31.54
C GLU A 9 9.67 -3.16 30.41
N GLY A 10 10.60 -2.43 29.77
CA GLY A 10 11.72 -3.04 29.04
C GLY A 10 12.23 -2.21 27.87
N GLY A 11 13.11 -1.24 28.12
CA GLY A 11 13.82 -0.50 27.07
C GLY A 11 14.62 -1.43 26.15
N GLY A 12 14.44 -1.22 24.85
CA GLY A 12 15.18 -1.94 23.81
C GLY A 12 14.72 -1.50 22.43
N GLY A 13 14.88 -0.21 22.12
CA GLY A 13 14.51 0.48 20.87
C GLY A 13 14.44 -0.43 19.65
N ASP A 14 13.29 -1.06 19.52
CA ASP A 14 12.98 -2.05 18.52
C ASP A 14 12.83 -1.33 17.19
N GLY A 15 13.61 -1.76 16.20
CA GLY A 15 13.76 -1.13 14.88
C GLY A 15 12.50 -1.22 14.00
N TYR A 16 11.32 -1.01 14.56
CA TYR A 16 10.10 -0.84 13.81
C TYR A 16 10.12 0.53 13.16
N SER A 17 10.02 0.54 11.83
CA SER A 17 9.75 1.79 11.13
C SER A 17 8.42 2.34 11.64
N PRO A 18 8.30 3.66 11.93
CA PRO A 18 7.06 4.28 12.41
C PRO A 18 5.84 3.94 11.52
N ILE A 19 6.08 3.67 10.24
CA ILE A 19 5.03 3.31 9.28
C ILE A 19 4.39 1.93 9.53
N GLN A 20 5.02 1.07 10.33
CA GLN A 20 4.48 -0.22 10.75
C GLN A 20 3.60 -0.10 12.01
N GLN A 21 3.67 1.02 12.72
CA GLN A 21 2.83 1.32 13.88
C GLN A 21 1.51 2.00 13.48
N LEU A 22 1.37 2.41 12.23
CA LEU A 22 0.13 2.98 11.73
C LEU A 22 -0.98 1.93 11.72
N PRO A 23 -2.20 2.28 12.16
CA PRO A 23 -3.38 1.47 11.95
C PRO A 23 -3.58 1.16 10.45
N PRO A 24 -4.12 -0.03 10.13
CA PRO A 24 -4.34 -0.43 8.74
C PRO A 24 -5.27 0.53 7.98
N GLU A 25 -6.19 1.21 8.66
CA GLU A 25 -7.09 2.20 8.06
C GLU A 25 -6.31 3.40 7.51
N LEU A 26 -5.38 3.95 8.31
CA LEU A 26 -4.55 5.07 7.88
C LEU A 26 -3.58 4.67 6.76
N LEU A 27 -3.03 3.46 6.84
CA LEU A 27 -2.17 2.93 5.78
C LEU A 27 -2.95 2.74 4.47
N CYS A 28 -4.19 2.25 4.55
CA CYS A 28 -5.13 2.18 3.44
C CYS A 28 -5.37 3.57 2.82
N ASP A 29 -5.64 4.59 3.64
CA ASP A 29 -5.87 5.95 3.16
C ASP A 29 -4.64 6.52 2.43
N ILE A 30 -3.44 6.29 2.97
CA ILE A 30 -2.19 6.65 2.30
C ILE A 30 -2.10 5.96 0.93
N PHE A 31 -2.42 4.67 0.86
CA PHE A 31 -2.39 3.93 -0.41
C PHE A 31 -3.39 4.48 -1.43
N HIS A 32 -4.58 4.89 -1.01
CA HIS A 32 -5.56 5.54 -1.90
C HIS A 32 -5.02 6.85 -2.47
N HIS A 33 -4.29 7.64 -1.68
CA HIS A 33 -3.63 8.87 -2.16
C HIS A 33 -2.52 8.55 -3.16
N CYS A 34 -1.72 7.51 -2.91
CA CYS A 34 -0.66 7.05 -3.83
C CYS A 34 -1.21 6.56 -5.19
N ILE A 35 -2.41 5.97 -5.21
CA ILE A 35 -3.05 5.46 -6.43
C ILE A 35 -3.84 6.56 -7.15
N SER A 36 -4.50 7.45 -6.39
CA SER A 36 -5.35 8.52 -6.93
C SER A 36 -4.57 9.74 -7.44
N HIS A 37 -3.25 9.79 -7.25
CA HIS A 37 -2.38 10.74 -7.94
C HIS A 37 -1.88 10.10 -9.25
N PRO A 38 -2.63 10.24 -10.37
CA PRO A 38 -2.15 9.80 -11.67
C PRO A 38 -0.82 10.48 -11.93
N THR A 39 0.20 9.68 -12.25
CA THR A 39 1.50 10.23 -12.60
C THR A 39 1.29 11.13 -13.81
N ARG A 40 1.41 12.45 -13.65
CA ARG A 40 1.36 13.42 -14.75
C ARG A 40 2.60 13.25 -15.61
N ARG A 41 2.71 12.13 -16.31
CA ARG A 41 3.70 11.93 -17.35
C ARG A 41 3.10 12.47 -18.64
N SER A 42 3.67 13.55 -19.13
CA SER A 42 3.41 14.08 -20.48
C SER A 42 2.00 14.65 -20.74
N GLY A 43 1.36 15.29 -19.75
CA GLY A 43 0.13 16.06 -19.97
C GLY A 43 -1.16 15.27 -20.16
N PHE A 44 -1.11 13.93 -20.22
CA PHE A 44 -2.28 13.06 -20.35
C PHE A 44 -2.61 12.34 -19.04
N PHE A 45 -3.91 12.22 -18.73
CA PHE A 45 -4.41 11.45 -17.60
C PHE A 45 -4.44 9.97 -17.99
N ARG A 46 -3.63 9.14 -17.35
CA ARG A 46 -3.63 7.68 -17.55
C ARG A 46 -3.88 6.97 -16.22
N LEU A 47 -4.78 6.00 -16.23
CA LEU A 47 -4.96 5.08 -15.10
C LEU A 47 -3.76 4.14 -14.98
N PRO A 48 -3.29 3.83 -13.76
CA PRO A 48 -2.18 2.90 -13.57
C PRO A 48 -2.52 1.53 -14.14
N TYR A 49 -1.51 0.82 -14.65
CA TYR A 49 -1.60 -0.57 -15.07
C TYR A 49 -1.11 -1.46 -13.92
N PRO A 50 -1.74 -2.62 -13.66
CA PRO A 50 -1.30 -3.55 -12.64
C PRO A 50 0.04 -4.20 -13.02
N SER A 51 1.13 -3.45 -12.83
CA SER A 51 2.52 -3.86 -13.02
C SER A 51 3.29 -3.75 -11.71
N VAL A 52 4.38 -4.49 -11.57
CA VAL A 52 5.26 -4.40 -10.40
C VAL A 52 5.94 -3.03 -10.23
N THR A 53 5.84 -2.17 -11.24
CA THR A 53 6.40 -0.81 -11.29
C THR A 53 5.39 0.29 -10.99
N GLU A 54 4.09 -0.03 -10.96
CA GLU A 54 2.99 0.92 -10.73
C GLU A 54 2.13 0.48 -9.55
N ALA A 55 1.48 1.44 -8.88
CA ALA A 55 0.51 1.12 -7.84
C ALA A 55 -0.74 0.45 -8.47
N PRO A 56 -1.46 -0.42 -7.75
CA PRO A 56 -1.27 -0.77 -6.34
C PRO A 56 -0.13 -1.79 -6.07
N LEU A 57 0.32 -2.54 -7.08
CA LEU A 57 1.28 -3.64 -6.90
C LEU A 57 2.66 -3.19 -6.39
N LYS A 58 3.11 -2.00 -6.77
CA LYS A 58 4.36 -1.41 -6.24
C LYS A 58 4.37 -1.30 -4.71
N LEU A 59 3.23 -0.97 -4.10
CA LEU A 59 3.09 -0.81 -2.64
C LEU A 59 3.23 -2.16 -1.93
N GLY A 60 2.67 -3.22 -2.52
CA GLY A 60 2.78 -4.59 -1.99
C GLY A 60 4.18 -5.21 -2.04
N ARG A 61 5.20 -4.48 -2.53
CA ARG A 61 6.60 -4.94 -2.54
C ARG A 61 7.43 -4.45 -1.36
N VAL A 62 6.89 -3.55 -0.53
CA VAL A 62 7.63 -2.96 0.61
C VAL A 62 7.81 -3.98 1.73
N CYS A 63 6.73 -4.60 2.19
CA CYS A 63 6.78 -5.68 3.20
C CYS A 63 5.56 -6.61 3.09
N ARG A 64 5.55 -7.71 3.86
CA ARG A 64 4.45 -8.69 3.84
C ARG A 64 3.12 -8.09 4.30
N SER A 65 3.14 -7.24 5.34
CA SER A 65 1.95 -6.57 5.87
C SER A 65 1.29 -5.68 4.82
N TRP A 66 2.08 -4.84 4.13
CA TRP A 66 1.57 -3.98 3.06
C TRP A 66 1.00 -4.81 1.90
N ARG A 67 1.64 -5.93 1.56
CA ARG A 67 1.13 -6.84 0.53
C ARG A 67 -0.23 -7.41 0.88
N GLN A 68 -0.41 -7.89 2.11
CA GLN A 68 -1.69 -8.42 2.57
C GLN A 68 -2.77 -7.35 2.50
N LEU A 69 -2.48 -6.16 3.01
CA LEU A 69 -3.44 -5.05 3.01
C LEU A 69 -3.81 -4.61 1.59
N VAL A 70 -2.84 -4.47 0.69
CA VAL A 70 -3.10 -4.13 -0.72
C VAL A 70 -4.01 -5.17 -1.39
N LEU A 71 -3.76 -6.47 -1.15
CA LEU A 71 -4.56 -7.55 -1.76
C LEU A 71 -5.96 -7.67 -1.13
N SER A 72 -6.09 -7.36 0.16
CA SER A 72 -7.35 -7.46 0.91
C SER A 72 -8.26 -6.24 0.79
N THR A 73 -7.82 -5.15 0.15
CA THR A 73 -8.59 -3.91 0.00
C THR A 73 -9.03 -3.70 -1.46
N PRO A 74 -10.24 -4.13 -1.85
CA PRO A 74 -10.72 -4.05 -3.24
C PRO A 74 -10.79 -2.63 -3.80
N THR A 75 -11.01 -1.63 -2.95
CA THR A 75 -11.12 -0.22 -3.37
C THR A 75 -9.82 0.30 -4.01
N LEU A 76 -8.65 -0.23 -3.61
CA LEU A 76 -7.35 0.09 -4.23
C LEU A 76 -7.26 -0.40 -5.69
N TRP A 77 -8.08 -1.37 -6.08
CA TRP A 77 -8.10 -1.97 -7.41
C TRP A 77 -9.22 -1.40 -8.31
N SER A 78 -10.03 -0.46 -7.80
CA SER A 78 -11.17 0.10 -8.53
C SER A 78 -10.78 1.06 -9.67
N ARG A 79 -9.53 1.52 -9.72
CA ARG A 79 -9.04 2.58 -10.64
C ARG A 79 -7.79 2.14 -11.40
N LEU A 80 -7.92 1.12 -12.24
CA LEU A 80 -6.81 0.59 -13.04
C LEU A 80 -7.18 0.40 -14.51
N SER A 81 -6.18 0.46 -15.38
CA SER A 81 -6.33 0.16 -16.80
C SER A 81 -6.06 -1.32 -17.07
N LEU A 82 -6.94 -1.97 -17.82
CA LEU A 82 -6.80 -3.36 -18.29
C LEU A 82 -6.33 -3.43 -19.75
N GLY A 83 -5.55 -2.45 -20.20
CA GLY A 83 -4.95 -2.45 -21.54
C GLY A 83 -3.64 -3.22 -21.53
N ALA A 84 -3.31 -3.98 -22.58
CA ALA A 84 -2.08 -4.78 -22.64
C ALA A 84 -0.83 -3.91 -22.39
N GLY A 85 -0.27 -4.00 -21.18
CA GLY A 85 1.03 -3.43 -20.89
C GLY A 85 2.06 -4.13 -21.75
N ARG A 86 2.56 -3.45 -22.79
CA ARG A 86 3.78 -3.86 -23.49
C ARG A 86 4.95 -3.74 -22.52
N SER A 87 5.11 -4.73 -21.66
CA SER A 87 6.37 -4.99 -20.97
C SER A 87 7.11 -6.06 -21.76
N ARG A 88 7.69 -5.67 -22.89
CA ARG A 88 8.78 -6.45 -23.51
C ARG A 88 10.08 -5.79 -23.09
N LYS A 89 10.89 -6.55 -22.34
CA LYS A 89 12.31 -6.26 -22.13
C LYS A 89 13.09 -7.02 -23.20
#